data_AF-A0A7X6H0Z7-F1
#
_entry.id   AF-A0A7X6H0Z7-F1
#
_cell.length_a   1.000
_cell.length_b   1.000
_cell.length_c   1.000
_cell.angle_alpha   90.00
_cell.angle_beta   90.00
_cell.angle_gamma   90.00
#
_symmetry.space_group_name_H-M   'P 1'
#
loop_
_entity.id
_entity.type
_entity.pdbx_description
1 polymer ?
#
loop_
_entity_poly.entity_id
_entity_poly.type
_entity_poly.pdbx_seq_one_letter_code
_entity_poly.pdbx_strand_id
1 'polypeptide(L)'
;MAVALSPEALTGLPRHVLSPDSRIRRIAYDRLADEALAGPEAPALVLAPLLTPVFDALDLARLLTQAGYRGRYLALVDRLPSANLIRREVAAQSPNLNFDVIILDGSSPLHSL
;
A
#
# COMPACT_ATOMS: atom_id res chain seq x y z
N MET A 1 -5.90 5.44 3.59
CA MET A 1 -6.56 5.41 2.28
C MET A 1 -6.29 4.05 1.64
N ALA A 2 -7.30 3.42 1.05
CA ALA A 2 -7.23 2.11 0.42
C ALA A 2 -7.55 2.25 -1.07
N VAL A 3 -6.57 1.96 -1.93
CA VAL A 3 -6.66 2.13 -3.38
C VAL A 3 -6.93 0.77 -4.02
N ALA A 4 -8.05 0.64 -4.72
CA ALA A 4 -8.45 -0.59 -5.42
C ALA A 4 -8.47 -1.87 -4.55
N LEU A 5 -8.66 -1.74 -3.24
CA LEU A 5 -8.74 -2.88 -2.32
C LEU A 5 -10.16 -3.36 -2.11
N SER A 6 -10.33 -4.69 -2.03
CA SER A 6 -11.59 -5.30 -1.63
C SER A 6 -11.80 -5.19 -0.10
N PRO A 7 -13.05 -5.28 0.40
CA PRO A 7 -13.31 -5.29 1.84
C PRO A 7 -12.61 -6.46 2.57
N GLU A 8 -12.50 -7.60 1.91
CA GLU A 8 -11.88 -8.82 2.45
C GLU A 8 -10.36 -8.65 2.64
N ALA A 9 -9.69 -7.94 1.73
CA ALA A 9 -8.28 -7.63 1.89
C ALA A 9 -8.02 -6.72 3.11
N LEU A 10 -8.97 -5.83 3.44
CA LEU A 10 -8.86 -4.96 4.61
C LEU A 10 -9.06 -5.73 5.92
N THR A 11 -9.95 -6.72 5.96
CA THR A 11 -10.16 -7.55 7.16
C THR A 11 -9.00 -8.52 7.40
N GLY A 12 -8.27 -8.89 6.35
CA GLY A 12 -7.05 -9.70 6.43
C GLY A 12 -5.80 -8.93 6.92
N LEU A 13 -5.88 -7.62 7.12
CA LEU A 13 -4.73 -6.84 7.57
C LEU A 13 -4.30 -7.23 8.99
N PRO A 14 -2.98 -7.38 9.24
CA PRO A 14 -2.48 -7.54 10.59
C PRO A 14 -2.92 -6.38 11.50
N ARG A 15 -3.30 -6.69 12.75
CA ARG A 15 -3.87 -5.74 13.72
C ARG A 15 -2.98 -4.53 14.04
N HIS A 16 -1.68 -4.60 13.74
CA HIS A 16 -0.72 -3.53 13.98
C HIS A 16 -0.55 -2.57 12.80
N VAL A 17 -1.20 -2.84 11.66
CA VAL A 17 -1.10 -2.00 10.45
C VAL A 17 -2.00 -0.78 10.55
N LEU A 18 -3.16 -0.93 11.18
CA LEU A 18 -4.16 0.10 11.35
C LEU A 18 -4.46 0.27 12.84
N SER A 19 -4.41 1.50 13.33
CA SER A 19 -4.92 1.83 14.65
C SER A 19 -6.45 1.66 14.68
N PRO A 20 -7.06 1.28 15.82
CA PRO A 20 -8.50 1.07 15.93
C PRO A 20 -9.35 2.27 15.48
N ASP A 21 -8.88 3.50 15.71
CA ASP A 21 -9.59 4.74 15.36
C ASP A 21 -9.32 5.22 13.93
N SER A 22 -8.64 4.40 13.11
CA SER A 22 -8.27 4.78 11.75
C SER A 22 -9.49 4.86 10.84
N ARG A 23 -9.70 6.02 10.21
CA ARG A 23 -10.68 6.17 9.14
C ARG A 23 -10.11 5.67 7.82
N ILE A 24 -10.70 4.61 7.28
CA ILE A 24 -10.29 4.05 5.99
C ILE A 24 -11.22 4.59 4.90
N ARG A 25 -10.69 5.48 4.05
CA ARG A 25 -11.36 5.87 2.79
C ARG A 25 -10.88 4.97 1.65
N ARG A 26 -11.82 4.36 0.93
CA ARG A 26 -11.57 3.56 -0.27
C ARG A 26 -11.70 4.42 -1.53
N ILE A 27 -10.82 4.23 -2.49
CA ILE A 27 -10.84 4.94 -3.77
C ILE A 27 -10.37 4.02 -4.91
N ALA A 28 -10.88 4.27 -6.11
CA ALA A 28 -10.37 3.64 -7.32
C ALA A 28 -9.06 4.31 -7.78
N TYR A 29 -8.23 3.58 -8.52
CA TYR A 29 -6.91 4.07 -8.95
C TYR A 29 -7.01 5.30 -9.88
N ASP A 30 -7.99 5.30 -10.79
CA ASP A 30 -8.25 6.39 -11.75
C ASP A 30 -8.66 7.71 -11.09
N ARG A 31 -9.24 7.66 -9.88
CA ARG A 31 -9.62 8.84 -9.08
C ARG A 31 -8.51 9.37 -8.20
N LEU A 32 -7.39 8.65 -8.09
CA LEU A 32 -6.33 9.00 -7.15
C LEU A 32 -5.63 10.31 -7.52
N ALA A 33 -5.57 10.66 -8.81
CA ALA A 33 -4.97 11.90 -9.28
C ALA A 33 -5.75 13.16 -8.81
N ASP A 34 -7.04 13.02 -8.50
CA ASP A 34 -7.88 14.11 -8.02
C ASP A 34 -7.79 14.32 -6.50
N GLU A 35 -7.06 13.44 -5.78
CA GLU A 35 -6.98 13.47 -4.33
C GLU A 35 -5.85 14.35 -3.80
N ALA A 36 -6.09 14.97 -2.64
CA ALA A 36 -5.05 15.67 -1.90
C ALA A 36 -4.06 14.66 -1.28
N LEU A 37 -2.95 14.42 -1.98
CA LEU A 37 -1.87 13.52 -1.55
C LEU A 37 -0.68 14.28 -0.91
N ALA A 38 -0.71 15.61 -0.91
CA ALA A 38 0.30 16.44 -0.27
C ALA A 38 -0.32 17.41 0.75
N GLY A 39 0.50 17.84 1.70
CA GLY A 39 0.08 18.78 2.75
C GLY A 39 -0.62 18.11 3.93
N PRO A 40 -1.29 18.90 4.79
CA PRO A 40 -1.86 18.43 6.05
C PRO A 40 -3.05 17.47 5.88
N GLU A 41 -3.76 17.55 4.76
CA GLU A 41 -4.90 16.68 4.44
C GLU A 41 -4.48 15.33 3.81
N ALA A 42 -3.19 15.15 3.53
CA ALA A 42 -2.69 13.93 2.94
C ALA A 42 -2.91 12.72 3.86
N PRO A 43 -3.29 11.55 3.31
CA PRO A 43 -3.48 10.36 4.13
C PRO A 43 -2.16 9.91 4.76
N ALA A 44 -2.15 9.61 6.06
CA ALA A 44 -0.94 9.08 6.71
C ALA A 44 -0.46 7.74 6.11
N LEU A 45 -1.39 6.96 5.55
CA LEU A 45 -1.13 5.65 4.97
C LEU A 45 -1.96 5.43 3.69
N VAL A 46 -1.30 4.98 2.64
CA VAL A 46 -1.90 4.41 1.41
C VAL A 46 -1.68 2.90 1.40
N LEU A 47 -2.77 2.15 1.19
CA LEU A 47 -2.78 0.70 1.03
C LEU A 47 -3.25 0.37 -0.38
N ALA A 48 -2.59 -0.55 -1.09
CA ALA A 48 -3.03 -1.03 -2.40
C ALA A 48 -2.58 -2.47 -2.65
N PRO A 49 -3.20 -3.21 -3.59
CA PRO A 49 -2.63 -4.46 -4.06
C PRO A 49 -1.26 -4.23 -4.72
N LEU A 50 -0.37 -5.21 -4.60
CA LEU A 50 0.95 -5.19 -5.22
C LEU A 50 0.85 -5.18 -6.76
N LEU A 51 -0.13 -5.92 -7.28
CA LEU A 51 -0.38 -6.06 -8.71
C LEU A 51 -1.88 -6.16 -8.94
N THR A 52 -2.38 -5.42 -9.92
CA THR A 52 -3.76 -5.51 -10.40
C THR A 52 -3.76 -5.57 -11.94
N PRO A 53 -4.89 -5.87 -12.59
CA PRO A 53 -5.00 -5.76 -14.05
C PRO A 53 -4.85 -4.32 -14.59
N VAL A 54 -4.92 -3.30 -13.72
CA VAL A 54 -4.96 -1.88 -14.13
C VAL A 54 -3.66 -1.15 -13.83
N PHE A 55 -2.99 -1.48 -12.72
CA PHE A 55 -1.75 -0.86 -12.27
C PHE A 55 -0.95 -1.84 -11.40
N ASP A 56 0.35 -1.59 -11.28
CA ASP A 56 1.22 -2.27 -10.31
C ASP A 56 1.73 -1.32 -9.21
N ALA A 57 2.44 -1.87 -8.22
CA ALA A 57 2.95 -1.07 -7.13
C ALA A 57 3.97 -0.01 -7.54
N LEU A 58 4.68 -0.18 -8.66
CA LEU A 58 5.63 0.80 -9.17
C LEU A 58 4.89 1.99 -9.80
N ASP A 59 3.84 1.73 -10.57
CA ASP A 59 2.98 2.77 -11.15
C ASP A 59 2.38 3.65 -10.05
N LEU A 60 1.83 3.02 -9.01
CA LEU A 60 1.29 3.74 -7.87
C LEU A 60 2.39 4.50 -7.09
N ALA A 61 3.55 3.89 -6.87
CA ALA A 61 4.67 4.56 -6.19
C ALA A 61 5.12 5.82 -6.94
N ARG A 62 5.20 5.75 -8.28
CA ARG A 62 5.52 6.90 -9.14
C ARG A 62 4.47 8.00 -9.00
N LEU A 63 3.19 7.65 -9.07
CA LEU A 63 2.09 8.62 -8.92
C LEU A 63 2.15 9.32 -7.56
N LEU A 64 2.29 8.56 -6.47
CA LEU A 64 2.42 9.11 -5.11
C LEU A 64 3.64 10.04 -5.01
N THR A 65 4.77 9.64 -5.59
CA THR A 65 6.00 10.45 -5.58
C THR A 65 5.82 11.76 -6.34
N GLN A 66 5.22 11.71 -7.53
CA GLN A 66 4.94 12.88 -8.36
C GLN A 66 3.94 13.83 -7.70
N ALA A 67 2.95 13.28 -6.98
CA ALA A 67 1.99 14.06 -6.20
C ALA A 67 2.58 14.64 -4.91
N GLY A 68 3.85 14.37 -4.59
CA GLY A 68 4.51 14.87 -3.38
C GLY A 68 4.09 14.17 -2.10
N TYR A 69 3.57 12.95 -2.20
CA TYR A 69 3.16 12.14 -1.05
C TYR A 69 4.34 11.81 -0.14
N ARG A 70 4.16 12.04 1.16
CA ARG A 70 5.19 11.80 2.20
C ARG A 70 4.76 10.83 3.30
N GLY A 71 3.56 10.25 3.18
CA GLY A 71 3.09 9.23 4.10
C GLY A 71 3.66 7.85 3.77
N ARG A 72 3.10 6.82 4.39
CA ARG A 72 3.51 5.43 4.17
C ARG A 72 2.71 4.81 3.02
N TYR A 73 3.37 4.06 2.16
CA TYR A 73 2.74 3.23 1.13
C TYR A 73 2.97 1.76 1.43
N LEU A 74 1.88 1.00 1.58
CA LEU A 74 1.88 -0.43 1.87
C LEU A 74 1.23 -1.19 0.70
N ALA A 75 2.02 -2.02 0.03
CA ALA A 75 1.51 -2.94 -0.99
C ALA A 75 1.12 -4.29 -0.39
N LEU A 76 -0.02 -4.84 -0.81
CA LEU A 76 -0.60 -6.08 -0.31
C LEU A 76 -0.50 -7.19 -1.34
N VAL A 77 -0.09 -8.38 -0.90
CA VAL A 77 0.07 -9.55 -1.78
C VAL A 77 -0.36 -10.83 -1.08
N ASP A 78 -1.12 -11.69 -1.76
CA ASP A 78 -1.60 -12.95 -1.18
C ASP A 78 -0.46 -13.98 -1.05
N ARG A 79 0.41 -14.06 -2.06
CA ARG A 79 1.57 -14.97 -2.10
C ARG A 79 2.72 -14.30 -2.86
N LEU A 80 3.91 -14.30 -2.27
CA LEU A 80 5.09 -13.70 -2.90
C LEU A 80 5.86 -14.69 -3.77
N PRO A 81 6.25 -14.27 -4.98
CA PRO A 81 7.60 -14.51 -5.48
C PRO A 81 8.45 -13.28 -5.10
N SER A 82 9.30 -13.41 -4.07
CA SER A 82 10.36 -12.46 -3.67
C SER A 82 9.98 -10.98 -3.41
N ALA A 83 9.41 -10.65 -2.24
CA ALA A 83 9.15 -9.26 -1.81
C ALA A 83 10.39 -8.36 -1.84
N ASN A 84 11.56 -8.94 -1.59
CA ASN A 84 12.82 -8.20 -1.58
C ASN A 84 13.15 -7.59 -2.96
N LEU A 85 12.71 -8.20 -4.05
CA LEU A 85 12.92 -7.67 -5.39
C LEU A 85 12.07 -6.42 -5.60
N ILE A 86 10.77 -6.49 -5.32
CA ILE A 86 9.86 -5.34 -5.43
C ILE A 86 10.32 -4.18 -4.55
N ARG A 87 10.68 -4.45 -3.28
CA ARG A 87 11.18 -3.40 -2.37
C ARG A 87 12.38 -2.66 -2.96
N ARG A 88 13.31 -3.39 -3.60
CA ARG A 88 14.49 -2.81 -4.24
C ARG A 88 14.11 -1.96 -5.45
N GLU A 89 13.18 -2.44 -6.29
CA GLU A 89 12.73 -1.69 -7.47
C GLU A 89 12.00 -0.39 -7.09
N VAL A 90 11.10 -0.45 -6.10
CA VAL A 90 10.42 0.74 -5.61
C VAL A 90 11.41 1.71 -4.96
N ALA A 91 12.34 1.23 -4.14
CA ALA A 91 13.36 2.09 -3.53
C ALA A 91 14.28 2.74 -4.57
N ALA A 92 14.58 2.05 -5.67
CA ALA A 92 15.40 2.60 -6.76
C ALA A 92 14.67 3.71 -7.54
N GLN A 93 13.35 3.59 -7.73
CA GLN A 93 12.54 4.55 -8.51
C GLN A 93 11.96 5.69 -7.67
N SER A 94 11.66 5.40 -6.41
CA SER A 94 10.98 6.28 -5.46
C SER A 94 11.70 6.27 -4.10
N PRO A 95 12.96 6.74 -4.03
CA PRO A 95 13.80 6.62 -2.83
C PRO A 95 13.27 7.37 -1.60
N ASN A 96 12.44 8.40 -1.82
CA ASN A 96 11.86 9.20 -0.73
C ASN A 96 10.50 8.68 -0.27
N LEU A 97 9.98 7.62 -0.89
CA LEU A 97 8.69 7.03 -0.54
C LEU A 97 8.89 5.98 0.56
N ASN A 98 8.14 6.11 1.66
CA ASN A 98 8.14 5.11 2.73
C ASN A 98 7.32 3.88 2.30
N PHE A 99 7.97 2.98 1.57
CA PHE A 99 7.34 1.80 0.96
C PHE A 99 7.62 0.51 1.74
N ASP A 100 6.60 -0.34 1.86
CA ASP A 100 6.71 -1.67 2.45
C ASP A 100 5.70 -2.63 1.79
N VAL A 101 5.93 -3.95 1.93
CA VAL A 101 5.05 -5.00 1.39
C VAL A 101 4.53 -5.85 2.54
N ILE A 102 3.21 -6.04 2.59
CA ILE A 102 2.50 -6.90 3.53
C ILE A 102 1.98 -8.13 2.79
N ILE A 103 2.25 -9.30 3.37
CA ILE A 103 1.71 -10.56 2.87
C ILE A 103 0.39 -10.81 3.59
N LEU A 104 -0.68 -11.00 2.82
CA LEU A 104 -1.98 -11.45 3.30
C LEU A 104 -1.98 -12.99 3.24
N ASP A 105 -1.11 -13.63 4.02
CA ASP A 105 -0.95 -15.09 3.93
C ASP A 105 -2.11 -15.86 4.58
N GLY A 106 -3.11 -15.18 5.17
CA GLY A 106 -4.20 -15.81 5.93
C GLY A 106 -3.71 -16.76 7.02
N SER A 107 -2.40 -16.78 7.27
CA SER A 107 -1.70 -17.74 8.10
C SER A 107 -1.49 -17.01 9.41
N SER A 108 -1.95 -17.60 10.52
CA SER A 108 -1.50 -17.14 11.83
C SER A 108 0.03 -17.04 11.80
N PRO A 109 0.62 -16.03 12.47
CA PRO A 109 2.06 -15.82 12.44
C PRO A 109 2.75 -17.15 12.73
N LEU A 110 3.57 -17.61 11.79
CA LEU A 110 4.48 -18.73 12.00
C LEU A 110 5.55 -18.29 13.01
N HIS A 111 5.14 -18.19 14.27
CA HIS A 111 6.00 -18.36 15.43
C HIS A 111 5.59 -19.67 16.10
N SER A 112 6.23 -20.75 15.68
CA SER A 112 6.69 -21.84 16.53
C SER A 112 7.37 -22.86 15.64
N LEU A 113 8.70 -22.87 15.64
CA LEU A 113 9.55 -23.92 16.22
C LEU A 113 11.02 -23.51 16.07
#